data_AF-A0AAV4AF41-F1
#
_entry.id   AF-A0AAV4AF41-F1
#
_cell.length_a   1.000
_cell.length_b   1.000
_cell.length_c   1.000
_cell.angle_alpha   90.00
_cell.angle_beta   90.00
_cell.angle_gamma   90.00
#
_symmetry.space_group_name_H-M   'P 1'
#
loop_
_entity.id
_entity.type
_entity.pdbx_description
1 polymer ?
#
loop_
_entity_poly.entity_id
_entity_poly.type
_entity_poly.pdbx_seq_one_letter_code
_entity_poly.pdbx_strand_id
1 'polypeptide(L)'
;MYSTPLSFLFCLKVPDTEGKWLAVASGYAKHGQFPNCVGALDGKHFVIQAPANSGSDFFNYKGFHSIILLALVDSNYKFIFIDVGRNGRCGDAGVFQDSSLFQGFEKKLLHIPTPQPLPGKEHPLPMVMVGDDAFPLKPYLLKPYPEHNNDHKDEKRIFNYRLSRARRCSENAFGLLTKRFRLFNTKMLLAPEKATAVVKCCVALHNYLISERDRTYMNNLYEHESYTLPTMQNQAGNRHTQEAIRVRDEFRDYFCTIGQVPWQANMS
;
A
#
# COMPACT_ATOMS: atom_id res chain seq x y z
N MET A 1 -2.66 -3.24 -30.10
CA MET A 1 -2.63 -4.09 -28.88
C MET A 1 -1.18 -4.44 -28.59
N TYR A 2 -0.54 -3.78 -27.63
CA TYR A 2 0.83 -4.15 -27.26
C TYR A 2 0.76 -5.35 -26.32
N SER A 3 1.18 -6.51 -26.83
CA SER A 3 1.42 -7.70 -26.04
C SER A 3 2.43 -7.35 -24.95
N THR A 4 2.03 -7.45 -23.67
CA THR A 4 2.96 -7.35 -22.55
C THR A 4 3.95 -8.52 -22.65
N PRO A 5 5.27 -8.27 -22.79
CA PRO A 5 6.23 -9.36 -22.95
C PRO A 5 6.19 -10.30 -21.73
N LEU A 6 6.26 -11.61 -21.97
CA LEU A 6 6.13 -12.68 -20.96
C LEU A 6 7.01 -12.49 -19.72
N SER A 7 8.16 -11.81 -19.84
CA SER A 7 9.07 -11.50 -18.73
C SER A 7 8.47 -10.50 -17.73
N PHE A 8 7.64 -9.56 -18.20
CA PHE A 8 6.93 -8.61 -17.32
C PHE A 8 5.86 -9.34 -16.48
N LEU A 9 5.20 -10.33 -17.08
CA LEU A 9 4.20 -11.15 -16.39
C LEU A 9 4.80 -11.99 -15.27
N PHE A 10 6.09 -12.36 -15.30
CA PHE A 10 6.66 -13.23 -14.27
C PHE A 10 6.92 -12.49 -12.95
N CYS A 11 7.27 -11.20 -13.02
CA CYS A 11 7.73 -10.45 -11.85
C CYS A 11 6.63 -9.68 -11.14
N LEU A 12 5.46 -9.47 -11.78
CA LEU A 12 4.34 -8.73 -11.21
C LEU A 12 3.05 -9.49 -11.48
N LYS A 13 2.56 -10.21 -10.47
CA LYS A 13 1.28 -10.92 -10.53
C LYS A 13 0.45 -10.64 -9.29
N VAL A 14 -0.78 -10.19 -9.52
CA VAL A 14 -1.81 -10.20 -8.48
C VAL A 14 -2.03 -11.66 -8.07
N PRO A 15 -2.10 -11.98 -6.77
CA PRO A 15 -2.42 -13.33 -6.34
C PRO A 15 -3.75 -13.78 -6.96
N ASP A 16 -3.71 -14.94 -7.59
CA ASP A 16 -4.77 -15.50 -8.43
C ASP A 16 -5.50 -16.69 -7.76
N THR A 17 -5.14 -16.99 -6.51
CA THR A 17 -5.65 -18.13 -5.73
C THR A 17 -5.71 -17.75 -4.27
N GLU A 18 -6.67 -18.33 -3.54
CA GLU A 18 -6.80 -18.12 -2.09
C GLU A 18 -5.50 -18.46 -1.34
N GLY A 19 -4.83 -19.55 -1.71
CA GLY A 19 -3.57 -19.96 -1.08
C GLY A 19 -2.45 -18.92 -1.21
N LYS A 20 -2.36 -18.21 -2.34
CA LYS A 20 -1.37 -17.13 -2.50
C LYS A 20 -1.72 -15.90 -1.65
N TRP A 21 -3.00 -15.56 -1.53
CA TRP A 21 -3.43 -14.50 -0.61
C TRP A 21 -3.18 -14.85 0.86
N LEU A 22 -3.42 -16.11 1.25
CA LEU A 22 -3.11 -16.62 2.59
C LEU A 22 -1.60 -16.58 2.88
N ALA A 23 -0.76 -16.83 1.87
CA ALA A 23 0.70 -16.68 2.00
C ALA A 23 1.09 -15.22 2.27
N VAL A 24 0.48 -14.26 1.56
CA VAL A 24 0.68 -12.82 1.83
C VAL A 24 0.24 -12.47 3.26
N ALA A 25 -0.94 -12.93 3.68
CA ALA A 25 -1.46 -12.68 5.02
C ALA A 25 -0.62 -13.30 6.13
N SER A 26 -0.06 -14.48 5.89
CA SER A 26 0.87 -15.12 6.81
C SER A 26 2.16 -14.30 6.96
N GLY A 27 2.64 -13.69 5.88
CA GLY A 27 3.78 -12.77 5.91
C GLY A 27 3.51 -11.53 6.77
N TYR A 28 2.35 -10.89 6.62
CA TYR A 28 1.97 -9.77 7.48
C TYR A 28 1.74 -10.15 8.94
N ALA A 29 1.15 -11.32 9.20
CA ALA A 29 1.00 -11.83 10.56
C ALA A 29 2.37 -12.04 11.23
N LYS A 30 3.35 -12.58 10.47
CA LYS A 30 4.70 -12.85 10.97
C LYS A 30 5.53 -11.59 11.17
N HIS A 31 5.59 -10.70 10.17
CA HIS A 31 6.51 -9.56 10.15
C HIS A 31 5.89 -8.28 10.71
N GLY A 32 4.63 -8.00 10.36
CA GLY A 32 3.91 -6.80 10.79
C GLY A 32 3.01 -7.00 12.02
N GLN A 33 2.90 -8.25 12.50
CA GLN A 33 1.94 -8.65 13.54
C GLN A 33 0.51 -8.21 13.20
N PHE A 34 0.16 -8.23 11.91
CA PHE A 34 -1.15 -7.81 11.41
C PHE A 34 -1.79 -9.00 10.67
N PRO A 35 -2.51 -9.90 11.39
CA PRO A 35 -3.19 -11.04 10.77
C PRO A 35 -4.23 -10.60 9.75
N ASN A 36 -4.55 -11.48 8.80
CA ASN A 36 -5.51 -11.25 7.71
C ASN A 36 -5.20 -10.06 6.79
N CYS A 37 -4.02 -9.42 6.90
CA CYS A 37 -3.61 -8.35 6.00
C CYS A 37 -3.10 -8.92 4.67
N VAL A 38 -3.73 -8.58 3.56
CA VAL A 38 -3.37 -9.06 2.21
C VAL A 38 -2.55 -8.05 1.40
N GLY A 39 -2.13 -6.95 2.01
CA GLY A 39 -1.24 -5.98 1.37
C GLY A 39 -1.34 -4.59 1.94
N ALA A 40 -0.28 -3.81 1.74
CA ALA A 40 -0.24 -2.39 2.02
C ALA A 40 -0.44 -1.61 0.71
N LEU A 41 -1.50 -0.82 0.65
CA LEU A 41 -1.88 0.02 -0.47
C LEU A 41 -1.29 1.41 -0.28
N ASP A 42 -0.58 1.90 -1.29
CA ASP A 42 0.12 3.18 -1.20
C ASP A 42 0.34 3.78 -2.60
N GLY A 43 0.43 5.10 -2.64
CA GLY A 43 0.52 5.91 -3.85
C GLY A 43 1.83 6.69 -3.92
N LYS A 44 2.42 6.79 -5.10
CA LYS A 44 3.63 7.61 -5.31
C LYS A 44 3.58 8.41 -6.59
N HIS A 45 3.89 9.70 -6.47
CA HIS A 45 4.11 10.59 -7.60
C HIS A 45 5.54 10.46 -8.13
N PHE A 46 5.68 10.26 -9.44
CA PHE A 46 6.95 10.40 -10.15
C PHE A 46 6.95 11.66 -10.99
N VAL A 47 7.96 12.51 -10.79
CA VAL A 47 8.06 13.82 -11.42
C VAL A 47 8.34 13.65 -12.92
N ILE A 48 7.54 14.31 -13.75
CA ILE A 48 7.73 14.36 -15.20
C ILE A 48 7.88 15.81 -15.67
N GLN A 49 8.46 15.98 -16.85
CA GLN A 49 8.33 17.23 -17.59
C GLN A 49 6.86 17.49 -17.92
N ALA A 50 6.42 18.74 -17.80
CA ALA A 50 5.08 19.15 -18.18
C ALA A 50 4.82 18.73 -19.64
N PRO A 51 3.82 17.87 -19.89
CA PRO A 51 3.52 17.46 -21.26
C PRO A 51 3.02 18.66 -22.08
N ALA A 52 3.31 18.66 -23.38
CA ALA A 52 2.83 19.71 -24.26
C ALA A 52 1.29 19.73 -24.28
N ASN A 53 0.69 20.92 -24.22
CA ASN A 53 -0.76 21.13 -24.28
C ASN A 53 -1.58 20.42 -23.17
N SER A 54 -0.98 20.05 -22.03
CA SER A 54 -1.68 19.30 -20.98
C SER A 54 -2.37 20.17 -19.92
N GLY A 55 -2.27 21.49 -20.02
CA GLY A 55 -2.76 22.40 -18.98
C GLY A 55 -2.27 21.99 -17.59
N SER A 56 -3.21 21.82 -16.65
CA SER A 56 -2.95 21.42 -15.27
C SER A 56 -3.18 19.93 -14.97
N ASP A 57 -3.43 19.09 -15.98
CA ASP A 57 -3.84 17.70 -15.76
C ASP A 57 -2.81 16.88 -14.99
N PHE A 58 -1.51 17.15 -15.18
CA PHE A 58 -0.44 16.48 -14.44
C PHE A 58 0.06 17.27 -13.24
N PHE A 59 -0.42 18.50 -13.05
CA PHE A 59 0.02 19.40 -11.99
C PHE A 59 -0.62 18.99 -10.67
N ASN A 60 0.19 18.51 -9.75
CA ASN A 60 -0.28 18.02 -8.45
C ASN A 60 -0.36 19.15 -7.41
N TYR A 61 -0.95 18.83 -6.26
CA TYR A 61 -1.08 19.75 -5.13
C TYR A 61 0.27 20.22 -4.54
N LYS A 62 1.38 19.55 -4.88
CA LYS A 62 2.75 19.89 -4.46
C LYS A 62 3.47 20.82 -5.45
N GLY A 63 2.79 21.30 -6.48
CA GLY A 63 3.32 22.30 -7.40
C GLY A 63 4.23 21.74 -8.50
N PHE A 64 4.15 20.45 -8.83
CA PHE A 64 4.91 19.86 -9.94
C PHE A 64 4.09 18.91 -10.81
N HIS A 65 4.57 18.66 -12.03
CA HIS A 65 3.94 17.72 -12.96
C HIS A 65 4.39 16.29 -12.62
N SER A 66 3.44 15.36 -12.51
CA SER A 66 3.75 13.98 -12.14
C SER A 66 2.79 12.97 -12.76
N ILE A 67 3.24 11.73 -12.84
CA ILE A 67 2.38 10.55 -13.00
C ILE A 67 2.32 9.79 -11.69
N ILE A 68 1.20 9.11 -11.43
CA ILE A 68 0.98 8.36 -10.20
C ILE A 68 1.23 6.87 -10.46
N LEU A 69 1.91 6.23 -9.51
CA LEU A 69 1.94 4.79 -9.31
C LEU A 69 1.13 4.48 -8.04
N LEU A 70 -0.01 3.80 -8.20
CA LEU A 70 -0.70 3.14 -7.10
C LEU A 70 -0.21 1.70 -7.02
N ALA A 71 0.14 1.22 -5.84
CA ALA A 71 0.60 -0.16 -5.69
C ALA A 71 0.07 -0.84 -4.44
N LEU A 72 -0.15 -2.16 -4.56
CA LEU A 72 -0.30 -3.04 -3.41
C LEU A 72 1.01 -3.78 -3.21
N VAL A 73 1.56 -3.71 -2.01
CA VAL A 73 2.85 -4.30 -1.63
C VAL A 73 2.61 -5.45 -0.65
N ASP A 74 3.41 -6.50 -0.70
CA ASP A 74 3.40 -7.59 0.29
C ASP A 74 4.39 -7.36 1.44
N SER A 75 4.37 -8.22 2.45
CA SER A 75 5.29 -8.12 3.61
C SER A 75 6.77 -8.35 3.27
N ASN A 76 7.09 -8.81 2.05
CA ASN A 76 8.45 -9.01 1.55
C ASN A 76 8.89 -7.86 0.64
N TYR A 77 8.20 -6.72 0.69
CA TYR A 77 8.47 -5.54 -0.12
C TYR A 77 8.29 -5.76 -1.63
N LYS A 78 7.58 -6.81 -2.05
CA LYS A 78 7.25 -7.03 -3.47
C LYS A 78 5.97 -6.29 -3.83
N PHE A 79 5.97 -5.65 -4.98
CA PHE A 79 4.74 -5.10 -5.56
C PHE A 79 3.91 -6.26 -6.11
N ILE A 80 2.72 -6.50 -5.57
CA ILE A 80 1.81 -7.56 -6.03
C ILE A 80 0.70 -7.03 -6.95
N PHE A 81 0.46 -5.72 -6.92
CA PHE A 81 -0.38 -5.01 -7.89
C PHE A 81 0.24 -3.64 -8.16
N ILE A 82 0.14 -3.16 -9.40
CA ILE A 82 0.38 -1.74 -9.74
C ILE A 82 -0.64 -1.22 -10.73
N ASP A 83 -0.96 0.06 -10.61
CA ASP A 83 -1.59 0.88 -11.64
C ASP A 83 -0.73 2.14 -11.84
N VAL A 84 -0.33 2.42 -13.08
CA VAL A 84 0.66 3.45 -13.41
C VAL A 84 0.16 4.30 -14.56
N GLY A 85 0.35 5.61 -14.42
CA GLY A 85 0.15 6.57 -15.50
C GLY A 85 -1.08 7.46 -15.32
N ARG A 86 -1.76 7.36 -14.17
CA ARG A 86 -2.79 8.35 -13.81
C ARG A 86 -2.15 9.73 -13.68
N ASN A 87 -2.90 10.75 -14.06
CA ASN A 87 -2.43 12.11 -14.03
C ASN A 87 -2.14 12.55 -12.57
N GLY A 88 -1.14 13.43 -12.39
CA GLY A 88 -0.71 13.87 -11.06
C GLY A 88 -1.73 14.71 -10.30
N ARG A 89 -2.80 15.16 -10.95
CA ARG A 89 -3.88 15.92 -10.32
C ARG A 89 -4.80 15.03 -9.48
N CYS A 90 -4.95 13.76 -9.83
CA CYS A 90 -5.76 12.82 -9.07
C CYS A 90 -5.17 12.57 -7.67
N GLY A 91 -6.03 12.47 -6.65
CA GLY A 91 -5.63 11.96 -5.33
C GLY A 91 -5.68 10.43 -5.27
N ASP A 92 -5.04 9.85 -4.25
CA ASP A 92 -4.92 8.39 -4.10
C ASP A 92 -6.27 7.67 -4.01
N ALA A 93 -7.27 8.24 -3.33
CA ALA A 93 -8.63 7.69 -3.29
C ALA A 93 -9.27 7.61 -4.68
N GLY A 94 -9.11 8.64 -5.52
CA GLY A 94 -9.68 8.65 -6.87
C GLY A 94 -8.99 7.65 -7.78
N VAL A 95 -7.65 7.59 -7.71
CA VAL A 95 -6.87 6.60 -8.44
C VAL A 95 -7.26 5.17 -8.02
N PHE A 96 -7.47 4.94 -6.72
CA PHE A 96 -7.92 3.64 -6.23
C PHE A 96 -9.31 3.26 -6.74
N GLN A 97 -10.31 4.14 -6.64
CA GLN A 97 -11.68 3.85 -7.07
C GLN A 97 -11.78 3.46 -8.56
N ASP A 98 -10.91 4.02 -9.39
CA ASP A 98 -10.89 3.72 -10.82
C ASP A 98 -9.98 2.53 -11.20
N SER A 99 -9.26 1.96 -10.24
CA SER A 99 -8.30 0.89 -10.48
C SER A 99 -8.98 -0.47 -10.72
N SER A 100 -8.31 -1.35 -11.47
CA SER A 100 -8.75 -2.73 -11.63
C SER A 100 -8.71 -3.53 -10.32
N LEU A 101 -7.87 -3.12 -9.36
CA LEU A 101 -7.85 -3.69 -8.02
C LEU A 101 -9.18 -3.44 -7.30
N PHE A 102 -9.65 -2.20 -7.27
CA PHE A 102 -10.94 -1.84 -6.68
C PHE A 102 -12.09 -2.61 -7.32
N GLN A 103 -12.14 -2.64 -8.65
CA GLN A 103 -13.16 -3.43 -9.37
C GLN A 103 -13.08 -4.93 -9.05
N GLY A 104 -11.87 -5.47 -8.87
CA GLY A 104 -11.64 -6.85 -8.49
C GLY A 104 -12.19 -7.17 -7.09
N PHE A 105 -12.02 -6.27 -6.12
CA PHE A 105 -12.60 -6.42 -4.78
C PHE A 105 -14.13 -6.30 -4.81
N GLU A 106 -14.67 -5.25 -5.42
CA GLU A 106 -16.12 -5.00 -5.47
C GLU A 106 -16.88 -6.11 -6.21
N LYS A 107 -16.29 -6.69 -7.26
CA LYS A 107 -16.87 -7.80 -8.03
C LYS A 107 -16.45 -9.20 -7.53
N LYS A 108 -15.67 -9.29 -6.46
CA LYS A 108 -15.14 -10.56 -5.89
C LYS A 108 -14.37 -11.42 -6.90
N LEU A 109 -13.60 -10.80 -7.80
CA LEU A 109 -12.87 -11.47 -8.88
C LEU A 109 -11.44 -11.88 -8.51
N LEU A 110 -10.96 -11.50 -7.33
CA LEU A 110 -9.56 -11.68 -6.94
C LEU A 110 -9.28 -12.98 -6.18
N HIS A 111 -10.27 -13.86 -6.01
CA HIS A 111 -10.14 -15.09 -5.20
C HIS A 111 -9.58 -14.81 -3.78
N ILE A 112 -10.06 -13.72 -3.16
CA ILE A 112 -9.74 -13.40 -1.77
C ILE A 112 -10.34 -14.51 -0.89
N PRO A 113 -9.56 -15.09 0.04
CA PRO A 113 -10.06 -16.11 0.96
C PRO A 113 -11.29 -15.62 1.72
N THR A 114 -12.18 -16.56 2.03
CA THR A 114 -13.30 -16.28 2.94
C THR A 114 -12.78 -15.77 4.29
N PRO A 115 -13.58 -14.95 5.01
CA PRO A 115 -13.20 -14.43 6.32
C PRO A 115 -12.61 -15.50 7.25
N GLN A 116 -11.48 -15.17 7.87
CA GLN A 116 -10.74 -16.07 8.77
C GLN A 116 -10.74 -15.51 10.19
N PRO A 117 -10.81 -16.35 11.23
CA PRO A 117 -10.63 -15.89 12.61
C PRO A 117 -9.23 -15.28 12.79
N LEU A 118 -9.15 -14.18 13.52
CA LEU A 118 -7.85 -13.71 14.01
C LEU A 118 -7.32 -14.71 15.06
N PRO A 119 -6.00 -14.81 15.27
CA PRO A 119 -5.44 -15.70 16.28
C PRO A 119 -6.10 -15.51 17.66
N GLY A 120 -6.69 -16.58 18.22
CA GLY A 120 -7.36 -16.52 19.52
C GLY A 120 -8.74 -15.85 19.53
N LYS A 121 -9.31 -15.49 18.37
CA LYS A 121 -10.72 -15.08 18.21
C LYS A 121 -11.50 -16.21 17.54
N GLU A 122 -12.77 -16.38 17.89
CA GLU A 122 -13.65 -17.35 17.24
C GLU A 122 -14.36 -16.76 16.01
N HIS A 123 -14.76 -15.50 16.10
CA HIS A 123 -15.50 -14.84 15.02
C HIS A 123 -14.57 -14.47 13.85
N PRO A 124 -14.89 -14.91 12.62
CA PRO A 124 -14.07 -14.63 11.46
C PRO A 124 -14.17 -13.16 11.03
N LEU A 125 -13.04 -12.61 10.59
CA LEU A 125 -12.94 -11.26 10.02
C LEU A 125 -12.44 -11.34 8.58
N PRO A 126 -12.85 -10.38 7.72
CA PRO A 126 -12.43 -10.38 6.33
C PRO A 126 -10.91 -10.24 6.20
N MET A 127 -10.40 -10.65 5.03
CA MET A 127 -9.06 -10.28 4.60
C MET A 127 -9.04 -8.80 4.22
N VAL A 128 -8.04 -8.06 4.69
CA VAL A 128 -8.00 -6.59 4.57
C VAL A 128 -6.71 -6.11 3.95
N MET A 129 -6.77 -5.03 3.19
CA MET A 129 -5.61 -4.21 2.86
C MET A 129 -5.46 -3.10 3.91
N VAL A 130 -4.26 -2.57 4.06
CA VAL A 130 -3.99 -1.39 4.89
C VAL A 130 -3.57 -0.21 4.02
N GLY A 131 -4.18 0.96 4.22
CA GLY A 131 -3.88 2.21 3.51
C GLY A 131 -3.69 3.38 4.48
N ASP A 132 -3.21 4.51 3.99
CA ASP A 132 -3.15 5.76 4.75
C ASP A 132 -4.52 6.42 4.82
N ASP A 133 -4.56 7.59 5.47
CA ASP A 133 -5.78 8.36 5.64
C ASP A 133 -6.38 8.88 4.33
N ALA A 134 -5.58 9.00 3.25
CA ALA A 134 -6.05 9.48 1.95
C ALA A 134 -6.97 8.45 1.26
N PHE A 135 -6.89 7.17 1.62
CA PHE A 135 -7.76 6.13 1.09
C PHE A 135 -9.14 6.09 1.79
N PRO A 136 -10.18 5.56 1.11
CA PRO A 136 -11.48 5.33 1.76
C PRO A 136 -11.43 4.16 2.74
N LEU A 137 -12.22 4.24 3.81
CA LEU A 137 -12.44 3.10 4.70
C LEU A 137 -13.48 2.15 4.06
N LYS A 138 -13.10 0.88 3.85
CA LYS A 138 -13.96 -0.18 3.31
C LYS A 138 -13.84 -1.45 4.17
N PRO A 139 -14.78 -2.41 4.08
CA PRO A 139 -14.66 -3.68 4.81
C PRO A 139 -13.37 -4.46 4.51
N TYR A 140 -12.76 -4.22 3.35
CA TYR A 140 -11.51 -4.83 2.88
C TYR A 140 -10.33 -3.84 2.82
N LEU A 141 -10.49 -2.57 3.24
CA LEU A 141 -9.42 -1.56 3.23
C LEU A 141 -9.48 -0.74 4.52
N LEU A 142 -8.54 -1.02 5.42
CA LEU A 142 -8.41 -0.33 6.70
C LEU A 142 -7.54 0.91 6.55
N LYS A 143 -7.91 1.95 7.28
CA LYS A 143 -7.18 3.21 7.38
C LYS A 143 -7.16 3.66 8.85
N PRO A 144 -6.20 4.51 9.25
CA PRO A 144 -6.08 4.96 10.63
C PRO A 144 -7.37 5.65 11.12
N TYR A 145 -7.54 5.68 12.45
CA TYR A 145 -8.47 6.62 13.06
C TYR A 145 -7.95 8.05 12.89
N PRO A 146 -8.83 9.02 12.63
CA PRO A 146 -8.45 10.44 12.58
C PRO A 146 -7.82 10.86 13.91
N GLU A 147 -6.74 11.64 13.83
CA GLU A 147 -6.14 12.27 15.01
C GLU A 147 -6.98 13.51 15.38
N HIS A 148 -7.84 13.35 16.39
CA HIS A 148 -8.52 14.47 17.04
C HIS A 148 -7.87 14.74 18.38
N ASN A 149 -7.54 16.01 18.65
CA ASN A 149 -6.81 16.50 19.84
C ASN A 149 -7.39 16.07 21.20
N ASN A 150 -8.61 15.50 21.26
CA ASN A 150 -9.32 15.19 22.50
C ASN A 150 -9.82 13.72 22.61
N ASP A 151 -9.48 12.81 21.68
CA ASP A 151 -10.13 11.49 21.61
C ASP A 151 -9.16 10.30 21.73
N HIS A 152 -8.02 10.51 22.40
CA HIS A 152 -7.01 9.49 22.66
C HIS A 152 -7.47 8.48 23.72
N LYS A 153 -8.42 7.62 23.34
CA LYS A 153 -8.43 6.28 23.90
C LYS A 153 -7.17 5.58 23.42
N ASP A 154 -6.35 5.08 24.35
CA ASP A 154 -5.10 4.36 24.06
C ASP A 154 -5.28 3.29 22.96
N GLU A 155 -6.47 2.69 22.89
CA GLU A 155 -6.86 1.70 21.89
C GLU A 155 -6.73 2.18 20.43
N LYS A 156 -7.23 3.38 20.11
CA LYS A 156 -7.15 3.94 18.75
C LYS A 156 -5.70 4.22 18.37
N ARG A 157 -4.89 4.68 19.33
CA ARG A 157 -3.46 4.94 19.16
C ARG A 157 -2.69 3.63 18.92
N ILE A 158 -2.99 2.58 19.69
CA ILE A 158 -2.46 1.22 19.48
C ILE A 158 -2.79 0.74 18.06
N PHE A 159 -4.05 0.86 17.63
CA PHE A 159 -4.46 0.47 16.29
C PHE A 159 -3.69 1.24 15.21
N ASN A 160 -3.64 2.57 15.29
CA ASN A 160 -2.92 3.41 14.32
C ASN A 160 -1.44 3.03 14.24
N TYR A 161 -0.80 2.77 15.38
CA TYR A 161 0.58 2.32 15.43
C TYR A 161 0.76 0.94 14.78
N ARG A 162 -0.12 -0.04 15.06
CA ARG A 162 -0.09 -1.37 14.43
C ARG A 162 -0.32 -1.30 12.92
N LEU A 163 -1.26 -0.47 12.47
CA LEU A 163 -1.55 -0.24 11.05
C LEU A 163 -0.35 0.42 10.35
N SER A 164 0.27 1.42 10.97
CA SER A 164 1.48 2.08 10.46
C SER A 164 2.64 1.10 10.32
N ARG A 165 2.85 0.22 11.31
CA ARG A 165 3.85 -0.86 11.22
C ARG A 165 3.60 -1.84 10.08
N ALA A 166 2.34 -2.24 9.86
CA ALA A 166 1.99 -3.07 8.73
C ALA A 166 2.26 -2.35 7.39
N ARG A 167 1.91 -1.06 7.30
CA ARG A 167 2.16 -0.23 6.13
C ARG A 167 3.63 0.01 5.81
N ARG A 168 4.53 -0.01 6.79
CA ARG A 168 5.98 0.26 6.59
C ARG A 168 6.61 -0.52 5.42
N CYS A 169 6.09 -1.71 5.11
CA CYS A 169 6.53 -2.47 3.95
C CYS A 169 6.31 -1.75 2.60
N SER A 170 5.20 -1.03 2.41
CA SER A 170 4.98 -0.25 1.17
C SER A 170 5.97 0.90 1.09
N GLU A 171 6.12 1.66 2.18
CA GLU A 171 7.04 2.79 2.27
C GLU A 171 8.48 2.36 1.97
N ASN A 172 8.93 1.25 2.57
CA ASN A 172 10.25 0.67 2.31
C ASN A 172 10.40 0.16 0.87
N ALA A 173 9.36 -0.46 0.29
CA ALA A 173 9.41 -0.92 -1.10
C ALA A 173 9.56 0.25 -2.08
N PHE A 174 8.80 1.33 -1.88
CA PHE A 174 8.94 2.56 -2.66
C PHE A 174 10.30 3.24 -2.44
N GLY A 175 10.79 3.27 -1.19
CA GLY A 175 12.11 3.79 -0.84
C GLY A 175 13.22 3.05 -1.60
N LEU A 176 13.23 1.72 -1.53
CA LEU A 176 14.16 0.86 -2.28
C LEU A 176 14.12 1.13 -3.79
N LEU A 177 12.92 1.16 -4.36
CA LEU A 177 12.72 1.40 -5.78
C LEU A 177 13.39 2.72 -6.20
N THR A 178 13.15 3.81 -5.46
CA THR A 178 13.75 5.12 -5.77
C THR A 178 15.24 5.22 -5.49
N LYS A 179 15.74 4.56 -4.43
CA LYS A 179 17.17 4.58 -4.10
C LYS A 179 17.99 3.84 -5.16
N ARG A 180 17.48 2.72 -5.67
CA ARG A 180 18.12 1.95 -6.74
C ARG A 180 18.02 2.64 -8.08
N PHE A 181 16.80 3.00 -8.48
CA PHE A 181 16.55 3.63 -9.76
C PHE A 181 16.57 5.15 -9.58
N ARG A 182 17.79 5.69 -9.44
CA ARG A 182 18.03 7.12 -9.18
C ARG A 182 17.37 8.08 -10.17
N LEU A 183 16.95 7.59 -11.34
CA LEU A 183 16.15 8.35 -12.31
C LEU A 183 14.84 8.89 -11.70
N PHE A 184 14.30 8.25 -10.67
CA PHE A 184 13.10 8.72 -9.96
C PHE A 184 13.37 9.88 -9.00
N ASN A 185 14.63 10.18 -8.71
CA ASN A 185 15.03 11.31 -7.88
C ASN A 185 15.23 12.59 -8.71
N THR A 186 15.10 12.49 -10.03
CA THR A 186 15.16 13.63 -10.95
C THR A 186 13.89 13.70 -11.79
N LYS A 187 13.70 14.83 -12.46
CA LYS A 187 12.58 15.02 -13.38
C LYS A 187 12.77 14.15 -14.62
N MET A 188 11.82 13.26 -14.90
CA MET A 188 11.83 12.48 -16.13
C MET A 188 11.48 13.37 -17.33
N LEU A 189 12.43 13.56 -18.24
CA LEU A 189 12.24 14.28 -19.51
C LEU A 189 11.61 13.37 -20.58
N LEU A 190 10.51 12.71 -20.22
CA LEU A 190 9.81 11.74 -21.04
C LEU A 190 8.32 12.10 -21.11
N ALA A 191 7.69 11.80 -22.23
CA ALA A 191 6.24 11.83 -22.34
C ALA A 191 5.59 10.85 -21.33
N PRO A 192 4.37 11.12 -20.82
CA PRO A 192 3.71 10.31 -19.80
C PRO A 192 3.67 8.81 -20.10
N GLU A 193 3.48 8.42 -21.36
CA GLU A 193 3.40 7.03 -21.80
C GLU A 193 4.76 6.33 -21.66
N LYS A 194 5.85 7.02 -22.04
CA LYS A 194 7.22 6.52 -21.89
C LYS A 194 7.62 6.47 -20.42
N ALA A 195 7.30 7.50 -19.64
CA ALA A 195 7.52 7.51 -18.20
C ALA A 195 6.78 6.35 -17.51
N THR A 196 5.54 6.07 -17.91
CA THR A 196 4.75 4.92 -17.44
C THR A 196 5.44 3.60 -17.74
N ALA A 197 5.97 3.41 -18.95
CA ALA A 197 6.72 2.21 -19.31
C ALA A 197 8.01 2.04 -18.48
N VAL A 198 8.74 3.14 -18.23
CA VAL A 198 9.94 3.14 -17.36
C VAL A 198 9.57 2.73 -15.94
N VAL A 199 8.55 3.35 -15.34
CA VAL A 199 8.10 3.01 -13.98
C VAL A 199 7.71 1.53 -13.88
N LYS A 200 6.92 1.02 -14.82
CA LYS A 200 6.55 -0.40 -14.90
C LYS A 200 7.80 -1.28 -14.96
N CYS A 201 8.73 -0.98 -15.85
CA CYS A 201 9.98 -1.73 -16.00
C CYS A 201 10.79 -1.78 -14.69
N CYS A 202 10.97 -0.63 -14.02
CA CYS A 202 11.67 -0.57 -12.74
C CYS A 202 10.98 -1.37 -11.64
N VAL A 203 9.64 -1.36 -11.58
CA VAL A 203 8.89 -2.20 -10.62
C VAL A 203 9.12 -3.69 -10.89
N ALA A 204 9.08 -4.11 -12.16
CA ALA A 204 9.35 -5.50 -12.53
C ALA A 204 10.79 -5.91 -12.14
N LEU A 205 11.78 -5.05 -12.40
CA LEU A 205 13.16 -5.28 -12.00
C LEU A 205 13.34 -5.29 -10.48
N HIS A 206 12.66 -4.42 -9.74
CA HIS A 206 12.62 -4.46 -8.27
C HIS A 206 12.15 -5.82 -7.76
N ASN A 207 11.01 -6.30 -8.27
CA ASN A 207 10.45 -7.59 -7.84
C ASN A 207 11.36 -8.76 -8.20
N TYR A 208 12.03 -8.71 -9.35
CA TYR A 208 13.06 -9.69 -9.73
C TYR A 208 14.21 -9.69 -8.71
N LEU A 209 14.79 -8.54 -8.40
CA LEU A 209 15.92 -8.41 -7.46
C LEU A 209 15.55 -8.86 -6.02
N ILE A 210 14.32 -8.57 -5.57
CA ILE A 210 13.81 -9.08 -4.28
C ILE A 210 13.67 -10.60 -4.32
N SER A 211 13.22 -11.18 -5.44
CA SER A 211 13.02 -12.63 -5.58
C SER A 211 14.34 -13.39 -5.57
N GLU A 212 15.37 -12.84 -6.20
CA GLU A 212 16.74 -13.39 -6.20
C GLU A 212 17.47 -13.18 -4.86
N ARG A 213 16.84 -12.51 -3.87
CA ARG A 213 17.46 -12.10 -2.60
C ARG A 213 18.80 -11.42 -2.81
N ASP A 214 18.88 -10.52 -3.80
CA ASP A 214 20.11 -9.79 -4.08
C ASP A 214 20.55 -9.04 -2.81
N ARG A 215 21.67 -9.48 -2.23
CA ARG A 215 22.16 -8.97 -0.94
C ARG A 215 22.48 -7.49 -1.03
N THR A 216 22.98 -7.00 -2.16
CA THR A 216 23.30 -5.58 -2.34
C THR A 216 22.04 -4.73 -2.43
N TYR A 217 20.97 -5.26 -3.04
CA TYR A 217 19.67 -4.63 -3.10
C TYR A 217 19.04 -4.55 -1.71
N MET A 218 19.00 -5.68 -1.00
CA MET A 218 18.40 -5.79 0.33
C MET A 218 19.20 -5.08 1.43
N ASN A 219 20.52 -4.90 1.29
CA ASN A 219 21.31 -4.13 2.26
C ASN A 219 20.81 -2.68 2.43
N ASN A 220 20.17 -2.13 1.39
CA ASN A 220 19.54 -0.81 1.47
C ASN A 220 18.28 -0.77 2.36
N LEU A 221 17.67 -1.92 2.68
CA LEU A 221 16.54 -2.02 3.61
C LEU A 221 16.98 -1.74 5.05
N TYR A 222 18.11 -2.33 5.46
CA TYR A 222 18.60 -2.22 6.83
C TYR A 222 19.03 -0.79 7.21
N GLU A 223 19.45 0.03 6.24
CA GLU A 223 19.70 1.45 6.46
C GLU A 223 18.38 2.26 6.64
N HIS A 224 17.27 1.84 6.03
CA HIS A 224 16.01 2.59 5.99
C HIS A 224 15.08 2.30 7.18
N GLU A 225 15.25 1.17 7.88
CA GLU A 225 14.51 0.88 9.13
C GLU A 225 14.84 1.86 10.28
N SER A 226 15.85 2.71 10.10
CA SER A 226 16.34 3.71 11.07
C SER A 226 15.51 5.01 11.15
N TYR A 227 14.50 5.20 10.31
CA TYR A 227 13.76 6.47 10.23
C TYR A 227 12.42 6.43 10.97
N THR A 228 12.15 7.52 11.70
CA THR A 228 10.94 7.81 12.48
C THR A 228 9.68 7.80 11.61
N LEU A 229 8.57 7.35 12.20
CA LEU A 229 7.25 7.37 11.58
C LEU A 229 6.89 8.79 11.15
N PRO A 230 6.63 9.07 9.86
CA PRO A 230 6.19 10.40 9.45
C PRO A 230 4.80 10.69 10.03
N THR A 231 4.64 11.91 10.53
CA THR A 231 3.38 12.43 11.07
C THR A 231 2.33 12.45 9.96
N MET A 232 1.20 11.78 10.19
CA MET A 232 0.13 11.68 9.19
C MET A 232 -0.52 13.06 9.01
N GLN A 233 -0.53 13.57 7.77
CA GLN A 233 -1.24 14.82 7.47
C GLN A 233 -2.70 14.53 7.10
N ASN A 234 -3.60 15.20 7.82
CA ASN A 234 -5.05 15.06 7.71
C ASN A 234 -5.59 15.48 6.33
N GLN A 235 -6.29 14.57 5.66
CA GLN A 235 -7.31 14.92 4.67
C GLN A 235 -8.53 14.01 4.85
N ALA A 236 -9.52 14.53 5.59
CA ALA A 236 -10.75 13.81 5.89
C ALA A 236 -11.84 14.03 4.83
N GLY A 237 -12.58 12.97 4.51
CA GLY A 237 -13.92 13.03 3.92
C GLY A 237 -14.23 11.93 2.91
N ASN A 238 -14.63 10.73 3.37
CA ASN A 238 -15.30 9.74 2.52
C ASN A 238 -16.38 8.99 3.31
N ARG A 239 -17.56 8.79 2.71
CA ARG A 239 -18.66 8.01 3.30
C ARG A 239 -18.19 6.57 3.55
N HIS A 240 -18.31 6.10 4.78
CA HIS A 240 -17.95 4.75 5.21
C HIS A 240 -19.21 3.98 5.60
N THR A 241 -19.23 2.67 5.31
CA THR A 241 -20.33 1.80 5.73
C THR A 241 -20.18 1.44 7.21
N GLN A 242 -21.30 1.12 7.87
CA GLN A 242 -21.27 0.63 9.26
C GLN A 242 -20.43 -0.66 9.39
N GLU A 243 -20.47 -1.51 8.37
CA GLU A 243 -19.63 -2.71 8.29
C GLU A 243 -18.13 -2.37 8.30
N ALA A 244 -17.70 -1.38 7.52
CA ALA A 244 -16.29 -0.98 7.45
C ALA A 244 -15.78 -0.44 8.80
N ILE A 245 -16.62 0.33 9.51
CA ILE A 245 -16.32 0.77 10.88
C ILE A 245 -16.19 -0.44 11.81
N ARG A 246 -17.17 -1.35 11.78
CA ARG A 246 -17.18 -2.54 12.64
C ARG A 246 -15.93 -3.39 12.43
N VAL A 247 -15.55 -3.67 11.18
CA VAL A 247 -14.34 -4.46 10.89
C VAL A 247 -13.11 -3.78 11.50
N ARG A 248 -12.92 -2.48 11.27
CA ARG A 248 -11.78 -1.74 11.85
C ARG A 248 -11.75 -1.82 13.38
N ASP A 249 -12.92 -1.64 14.01
CA ASP A 249 -13.07 -1.67 15.46
C ASP A 249 -12.78 -3.07 16.03
N GLU A 250 -13.17 -4.16 15.36
CA GLU A 250 -12.81 -5.52 15.77
C GLU A 250 -11.30 -5.79 15.68
N PHE A 251 -10.61 -5.25 14.66
CA PHE A 251 -9.15 -5.29 14.60
C PHE A 251 -8.51 -4.46 15.73
N ARG A 252 -9.03 -3.27 16.02
CA ARG A 252 -8.59 -2.45 17.16
C ARG A 252 -8.72 -3.23 18.47
N ASP A 253 -9.89 -3.78 18.73
CA ASP A 253 -10.18 -4.50 19.97
C ASP A 253 -9.30 -5.75 20.10
N TYR A 254 -9.06 -6.46 18.99
CA TYR A 254 -8.09 -7.55 18.95
C TYR A 254 -6.69 -7.10 19.37
N PHE A 255 -6.16 -6.01 18.81
CA PHE A 255 -4.82 -5.50 19.17
C PHE A 255 -4.74 -5.01 20.62
N CYS A 256 -5.86 -4.61 21.21
CA CYS A 256 -5.91 -4.14 22.60
C CYS A 256 -6.15 -5.27 23.62
N THR A 257 -6.46 -6.49 23.15
CA THR A 257 -6.76 -7.64 23.99
C THR A 257 -5.81 -8.80 23.66
N ILE A 258 -6.31 -9.87 23.05
CA ILE A 258 -5.59 -11.13 22.82
C ILE A 258 -4.42 -10.95 21.82
N GLY A 259 -4.52 -9.97 20.92
CA GLY A 259 -3.50 -9.63 19.93
C GLY A 259 -2.44 -8.63 20.42
N GLN A 260 -2.43 -8.30 21.70
CA GLN A 260 -1.46 -7.39 22.32
C GLN A 260 -0.04 -7.92 22.19
N VAL A 261 0.89 -7.01 21.92
CA VAL A 261 2.34 -7.30 21.91
C VAL A 261 3.07 -6.40 22.92
N PRO A 262 4.20 -6.84 23.50
CA PRO A 262 4.86 -6.14 24.61
C PRO A 262 5.28 -4.69 24.31
N TRP A 263 5.63 -4.40 23.06
CA TRP A 263 6.17 -3.10 22.65
C TRP A 263 5.11 -2.07 22.24
N GLN A 264 3.83 -2.45 22.11
CA GLN A 264 2.81 -1.53 21.55
C GLN A 264 2.46 -0.35 22.46
N ALA A 265 2.83 -0.39 23.74
CA ALA A 265 2.67 0.73 24.66
C ALA A 265 3.82 1.76 24.57
N ASN A 266 4.99 1.37 24.03
CA ASN A 266 6.17 2.23 23.90
C ASN A 266 6.15 2.96 22.54
N MET A 267 5.05 3.65 22.24
CA MET A 267 4.86 4.35 20.98
C MET A 267 5.70 5.64 20.95
N SER A 268 6.95 5.53 20.49
CA SER A 268 7.82 6.66 20.13
C SER A 268 7.57 7.13 18.71
#